data_AF-A0A4Q5XJ25-F1
#
_entry.id   AF-A0A4Q5XJ25-F1
#
_cell.length_a   1.000
_cell.length_b   1.000
_cell.length_c   1.000
_cell.angle_alpha   90.00
_cell.angle_beta   90.00
_cell.angle_gamma   90.00
#
_symmetry.space_group_name_H-M   'P 1'
#
loop_
_entity.id
_entity.type
_entity.pdbx_description
1 polymer ?
#
loop_
_entity_poly.entity_id
_entity_poly.type
_entity_poly.pdbx_seq_one_letter_code
_entity_poly.pdbx_strand_id
1 'polypeptide(L)'
;MKRWLLALALCGCSTLPEYAAPKGGVVDAGKLDSSDVIGYRELTRADFRGTQAPTEFAAVAHRVGAATCGQVRTTPDTTFLLNWRQESPTSQRRHWVEVKKLGFMALMDRRCSWWNDQLAARAPGYVLQHEQIHFALYELGARKLNASVESIKRDMTAQGKTQEEVQAHAQRALNEALTHATEDLLDRNRDFDEDTSLGYRPDRQRDWLKKVVEELTKTQAFASPRYVSPQG
;
A
#
# COMPACT_ATOMS: atom_id res chain seq x y z
N MET A 1 -39.11 -35.60 -26.82
CA MET A 1 -38.99 -34.58 -25.76
C MET A 1 -38.31 -35.19 -24.54
N LYS A 2 -37.04 -34.84 -24.24
CA LYS A 2 -36.35 -35.17 -23.00
C LYS A 2 -35.70 -33.89 -22.49
N ARG A 3 -36.22 -33.35 -21.38
CA ARG A 3 -35.77 -32.11 -20.74
C ARG A 3 -34.55 -32.41 -19.86
N TRP A 4 -33.53 -31.58 -20.03
CA TRP A 4 -32.32 -31.54 -19.24
C TRP A 4 -32.60 -30.85 -17.90
N LEU A 5 -32.11 -31.43 -16.80
CA LEU A 5 -32.04 -30.76 -15.49
C LEU A 5 -30.61 -30.24 -15.31
N LEU A 6 -30.42 -28.96 -15.62
CA LEU A 6 -29.27 -28.17 -15.16
C LEU A 6 -29.51 -27.85 -13.68
N ALA A 7 -28.69 -28.43 -12.80
CA ALA A 7 -28.56 -27.95 -11.43
C ALA A 7 -27.63 -26.73 -11.43
N LEU A 8 -28.20 -25.54 -11.26
CA LEU A 8 -27.46 -24.30 -11.01
C LEU A 8 -26.76 -24.41 -9.65
N ALA A 9 -25.43 -24.43 -9.67
CA ALA A 9 -24.62 -24.14 -8.51
C ALA A 9 -24.74 -22.64 -8.19
N LEU A 10 -25.46 -22.31 -7.10
CA LEU A 10 -25.45 -20.98 -6.50
C LEU A 10 -24.05 -20.74 -5.90
N CYS A 11 -23.16 -20.10 -6.65
CA CYS A 11 -22.00 -19.42 -6.08
C CYS A 11 -22.50 -18.21 -5.30
N GLY A 12 -22.64 -18.34 -3.99
CA GLY A 12 -22.83 -17.18 -3.13
C GLY A 12 -21.55 -16.35 -3.11
N CYS A 13 -21.57 -15.16 -3.70
CA CYS A 13 -20.54 -14.15 -3.51
C CYS A 13 -20.60 -13.72 -2.03
N SER A 14 -19.72 -14.25 -1.19
CA SER A 14 -19.53 -13.74 0.17
C SER A 14 -18.68 -12.48 0.10
N THR A 15 -19.31 -11.31 0.07
CA THR A 15 -18.62 -10.03 0.21
C THR A 15 -18.32 -9.77 1.69
N LEU A 16 -17.12 -9.25 2.00
CA LEU A 16 -16.81 -8.82 3.35
C LEU A 16 -17.74 -7.66 3.74
N PRO A 17 -18.24 -7.64 4.98
CA PRO A 17 -18.94 -6.46 5.46
C PRO A 17 -17.98 -5.27 5.50
N GLU A 18 -18.46 -4.07 5.17
CA GLU A 18 -17.69 -2.82 4.99
C GLU A 18 -16.74 -2.48 6.16
N TYR A 19 -17.07 -2.94 7.37
CA TYR A 19 -16.25 -2.75 8.57
C TYR A 19 -15.01 -3.65 8.66
N ALA A 20 -14.96 -4.73 7.88
CA ALA A 20 -13.85 -5.69 7.86
C ALA A 20 -12.95 -5.51 6.63
N ALA A 21 -13.31 -4.61 5.72
CA ALA A 21 -12.48 -4.28 4.56
C ALA A 21 -11.22 -3.52 4.98
N PRO A 22 -10.07 -3.74 4.32
CA PRO A 22 -8.86 -2.98 4.54
C PRO A 22 -9.10 -1.50 4.30
N LYS A 23 -8.68 -0.67 5.25
CA LYS A 23 -8.77 0.80 5.15
C LYS A 23 -7.36 1.37 5.13
N GLY A 24 -6.97 1.94 4.00
CA GLY A 24 -5.74 2.70 3.83
C GLY A 24 -6.09 4.12 3.37
N GLY A 25 -5.27 5.09 3.77
CA GLY A 25 -5.43 6.46 3.35
C GLY A 25 -4.12 7.01 2.81
N VAL A 26 -4.22 7.96 1.88
CA VAL A 26 -3.08 8.82 1.52
C VAL A 26 -2.78 9.68 2.74
N VAL A 27 -1.79 9.28 3.53
CA VAL A 27 -1.37 10.08 4.67
C VAL A 27 -0.44 11.19 4.18
N ASP A 28 -0.79 12.43 4.54
CA ASP A 28 0.02 13.62 4.32
C ASP A 28 1.46 13.38 4.80
N ALA A 29 2.45 13.61 3.93
CA ALA A 29 3.84 13.20 4.15
C ALA A 29 4.43 13.77 5.45
N GLY A 30 3.92 14.92 5.91
CA GLY A 30 4.35 15.58 7.15
C GLY A 30 3.61 15.18 8.42
N LYS A 31 2.58 14.33 8.37
CA LYS A 31 1.71 14.01 9.53
C LYS A 31 1.88 12.62 10.12
N LEU A 32 2.68 11.76 9.51
CA LEU A 32 2.86 10.40 10.02
C LEU A 32 4.21 10.27 10.71
N ASP A 33 4.12 9.87 11.96
CA ASP A 33 5.26 9.55 12.78
C ASP A 33 5.94 8.28 12.24
N SER A 34 7.11 8.46 11.63
CA SER A 34 7.92 7.42 11.00
C SER A 34 8.96 6.82 11.95
N SER A 35 8.84 7.04 13.26
CA SER A 35 9.84 6.61 14.25
C SER A 35 9.96 5.08 14.43
N ASP A 36 8.95 4.30 14.08
CA ASP A 36 8.98 2.82 14.19
C ASP A 36 8.32 2.14 12.98
N VAL A 37 8.82 2.49 11.79
CA VAL A 37 8.40 1.88 10.52
C VAL A 37 9.46 0.93 9.97
N ILE A 38 9.02 -0.12 9.28
CA ILE A 38 9.90 -1.05 8.57
C ILE A 38 9.54 -1.13 7.10
N GLY A 39 10.57 -1.26 6.25
CA GLY A 39 10.38 -1.62 4.84
C GLY A 39 10.04 -3.09 4.66
N TYR A 40 9.61 -3.46 3.46
CA TYR A 40 9.25 -4.83 3.13
C TYR A 40 10.36 -5.85 3.43
N ARG A 41 10.03 -6.83 4.27
CA ARG A 41 10.83 -8.01 4.62
C ARG A 41 9.93 -9.08 5.22
N GLU A 42 10.51 -10.24 5.51
CA GLU A 42 9.84 -11.26 6.30
C GLU A 42 9.43 -10.71 7.68
N LEU A 43 8.15 -10.89 8.02
CA LEU A 43 7.57 -10.47 9.28
C LEU A 43 7.83 -11.49 10.38
N THR A 44 7.93 -10.97 11.59
CA THR A 44 7.97 -11.74 12.83
C THR A 44 6.92 -11.21 13.78
N ARG A 45 6.55 -12.00 14.82
CA ARG A 45 5.65 -11.53 15.88
C ARG A 45 6.11 -10.21 16.51
N ALA A 46 7.42 -9.97 16.59
CA ALA A 46 7.99 -8.75 17.18
C ALA A 46 7.69 -7.48 16.36
N ASP A 47 7.16 -7.61 15.14
CA ASP A 47 6.79 -6.48 14.29
C ASP A 47 5.42 -5.89 14.62
N PHE A 48 4.60 -6.60 15.39
CA PHE A 48 3.28 -6.16 15.84
C PHE A 48 3.38 -5.60 17.26
N ARG A 49 3.71 -4.32 17.38
CA ARG A 49 3.95 -3.62 18.66
C ARG A 49 2.75 -2.78 19.13
N GLY A 50 1.67 -2.76 18.38
CA GLY A 50 0.42 -2.14 18.81
C GLY A 50 -0.13 -2.80 20.06
N THR A 51 -0.59 -1.98 21.01
CA THR A 51 -1.21 -2.44 22.26
C THR A 51 -2.70 -2.72 22.13
N GLN A 52 -3.32 -2.20 21.07
CA GLN A 52 -4.73 -2.36 20.76
C GLN A 52 -4.92 -2.52 19.25
N ALA A 53 -6.04 -3.12 18.85
CA ALA A 53 -6.42 -3.18 17.45
C ALA A 53 -6.51 -1.75 16.86
N PRO A 54 -6.12 -1.55 15.59
CA PRO A 54 -6.40 -0.31 14.89
C PRO A 54 -7.89 0.06 15.01
N THR A 55 -8.19 1.36 15.06
CA THR A 55 -9.54 1.88 15.29
C THR A 55 -10.56 1.28 14.32
N GLU A 56 -10.14 1.03 13.10
CA GLU A 56 -10.92 0.45 12.01
C GLU A 56 -11.37 -0.98 12.32
N PHE A 57 -10.56 -1.75 13.06
CA PHE A 57 -10.84 -3.12 13.47
C PHE A 57 -11.39 -3.23 14.90
N ALA A 58 -11.51 -2.13 15.64
CA ALA A 58 -11.89 -2.16 17.06
C ALA A 58 -13.20 -2.92 17.32
N ALA A 59 -14.21 -2.75 16.46
CA ALA A 59 -15.51 -3.43 16.57
C ALA A 59 -15.42 -4.97 16.35
N VAL A 60 -14.39 -5.43 15.64
CA VAL A 60 -14.21 -6.83 15.25
C VAL A 60 -12.92 -7.46 15.80
N ALA A 61 -12.23 -6.78 16.71
CA ALA A 61 -10.95 -7.22 17.26
C ALA A 61 -11.00 -8.65 17.83
N HIS A 62 -12.14 -9.06 18.37
CA HIS A 62 -12.36 -10.42 18.88
C HIS A 62 -12.39 -11.53 17.80
N ARG A 63 -12.40 -11.18 16.51
CA ARG A 63 -12.43 -12.10 15.36
C ARG A 63 -11.18 -12.02 14.48
N VAL A 64 -10.31 -11.06 14.75
CA VAL A 64 -9.13 -10.75 13.94
C VAL A 64 -7.88 -11.18 14.70
N GLY A 65 -7.04 -12.00 14.07
CA GLY A 65 -5.85 -12.60 14.69
C GLY A 65 -4.68 -11.62 14.81
N ALA A 66 -4.53 -10.75 13.82
CA ALA A 66 -3.57 -9.66 13.79
C ALA A 66 -4.06 -8.61 12.77
N ALA A 67 -3.42 -7.45 12.76
CA ALA A 67 -3.66 -6.42 11.76
C ALA A 67 -2.34 -5.75 11.39
N THR A 68 -2.06 -5.68 10.09
CA THR A 68 -0.92 -4.97 9.53
C THR A 68 -1.31 -3.54 9.16
N CYS A 69 -0.60 -2.56 9.75
CA CYS A 69 -0.67 -1.18 9.32
C CYS A 69 0.31 -0.90 8.18
N GLY A 70 -0.09 -1.24 6.95
CA GLY A 70 0.69 -0.96 5.75
C GLY A 70 0.41 0.41 5.16
N GLN A 71 1.41 0.97 4.47
CA GLN A 71 1.28 2.17 3.64
C GLN A 71 2.30 2.17 2.49
N VAL A 72 1.97 2.88 1.41
CA VAL A 72 2.91 3.17 0.32
C VAL A 72 3.28 4.65 0.37
N ARG A 73 4.57 4.96 0.27
CA ARG A 73 5.10 6.33 0.30
C ARG A 73 6.18 6.55 -0.74
N THR A 74 6.51 7.82 -0.98
CA THR A 74 7.73 8.16 -1.71
C THR A 74 8.98 7.78 -0.91
N THR A 75 10.10 7.54 -1.61
CA THR A 75 11.39 7.27 -0.97
C THR A 75 11.95 8.54 -0.32
N PRO A 76 12.75 8.43 0.78
CA PRO A 76 13.34 9.58 1.44
C PRO A 76 14.25 10.45 0.55
N ASP A 77 14.80 9.89 -0.53
CA ASP A 77 15.64 10.60 -1.49
C ASP A 77 14.85 11.25 -2.64
N THR A 78 13.51 11.18 -2.60
CA THR A 78 12.64 11.89 -3.54
C THR A 78 12.94 13.38 -3.51
N THR A 79 13.25 13.95 -4.67
CA THR A 79 13.76 15.32 -4.80
C THR A 79 13.10 16.03 -5.98
N PHE A 80 12.54 17.20 -5.70
CA PHE A 80 11.96 18.11 -6.68
C PHE A 80 12.76 19.41 -6.73
N LEU A 81 13.05 19.92 -7.92
CA LEU A 81 13.61 21.25 -8.11
C LEU A 81 12.58 22.18 -8.71
N LEU A 82 12.47 23.37 -8.12
CA LEU A 82 11.68 24.44 -8.68
C LEU A 82 12.58 25.32 -9.54
N ASN A 83 12.30 25.33 -10.84
CA ASN A 83 13.05 26.10 -11.81
C ASN A 83 12.23 27.29 -12.31
N TRP A 84 12.92 28.27 -12.87
CA TRP A 84 12.29 29.39 -13.54
C TRP A 84 13.15 29.95 -14.67
N ARG A 85 12.51 30.60 -15.63
CA ARG A 85 13.15 31.33 -16.73
C ARG A 85 12.40 32.62 -17.00
N GLN A 86 13.12 33.65 -17.42
CA GLN A 86 12.57 34.92 -17.89
C GLN A 86 13.30 35.29 -19.18
N GLU A 87 12.56 35.63 -20.25
CA GLU A 87 13.15 35.88 -21.58
C GLU A 87 13.73 37.29 -21.72
N SER A 88 13.13 38.26 -21.02
CA SER A 88 13.58 39.65 -20.91
C SER A 88 13.23 40.22 -19.54
N PRO A 89 13.88 41.30 -19.07
CA PRO A 89 13.58 41.91 -17.76
C PRO A 89 12.12 42.31 -17.55
N THR A 90 11.37 42.53 -18.64
CA THR A 90 9.97 42.94 -18.63
C THR A 90 8.99 41.77 -18.88
N SER A 91 9.47 40.62 -19.34
CA SER A 91 8.63 39.43 -19.57
C SER A 91 8.23 38.75 -18.27
N GLN A 92 7.09 38.05 -18.26
CA GLN A 92 6.67 37.23 -17.13
C GLN A 92 7.61 36.04 -16.92
N ARG A 93 7.95 35.72 -15.67
CA ARG A 93 8.70 34.50 -15.34
C ARG A 93 7.84 33.28 -15.63
N ARG A 94 8.46 32.27 -16.24
CA ARG A 94 7.89 30.93 -16.40
C ARG A 94 8.55 30.00 -15.40
N HIS A 95 7.74 29.34 -14.58
CA HIS A 95 8.17 28.38 -13.57
C HIS A 95 7.89 26.96 -14.04
N TRP A 96 8.65 25.98 -13.54
CA TRP A 96 8.32 24.55 -13.69
C TRP A 96 8.95 23.73 -12.57
N VAL A 97 8.36 22.57 -12.29
CA VAL A 97 8.95 21.56 -11.40
C VAL A 97 9.76 20.57 -12.25
N GLU A 98 10.95 20.25 -11.79
CA GLU A 98 11.75 19.15 -12.30
C GLU A 98 11.87 18.06 -11.24
N VAL A 99 11.48 16.83 -11.57
CA VAL A 99 11.61 15.69 -10.68
C VAL A 99 12.99 15.04 -10.87
N LYS A 100 13.92 15.30 -9.94
CA LYS A 100 15.28 14.75 -9.99
C LYS A 100 15.32 13.28 -9.58
N LYS A 101 14.59 12.95 -8.54
CA LYS A 101 14.46 11.60 -7.99
C LYS A 101 13.03 11.38 -7.53
N LEU A 102 12.48 10.23 -7.88
CA LEU A 102 11.18 9.77 -7.41
C LEU A 102 11.24 8.25 -7.34
N GLY A 103 10.90 7.72 -6.18
CA GLY A 103 10.70 6.30 -5.96
C GLY A 103 9.62 6.10 -4.92
N PHE A 104 9.14 4.87 -4.79
CA PHE A 104 8.05 4.49 -3.89
C PHE A 104 8.41 3.24 -3.10
N MET A 105 8.02 3.19 -1.84
CA MET A 105 8.29 2.07 -0.93
C MET A 105 7.05 1.70 -0.12
N ALA A 106 6.93 0.40 0.17
CA ALA A 106 5.99 -0.10 1.14
C ALA A 106 6.60 -0.05 2.54
N LEU A 107 5.82 0.43 3.49
CA LEU A 107 6.18 0.56 4.88
C LEU A 107 5.10 -0.05 5.77
N MET A 108 5.52 -0.66 6.87
CA MET A 108 4.63 -1.10 7.95
C MET A 108 4.94 -0.29 9.20
N ASP A 109 3.92 0.36 9.80
CA ASP A 109 4.05 0.98 11.12
C ASP A 109 3.83 -0.09 12.20
N ARG A 110 4.89 -0.38 12.95
CA ARG A 110 4.87 -1.44 13.95
C ARG A 110 4.02 -1.10 15.16
N ARG A 111 3.84 0.19 15.48
CA ARG A 111 3.13 0.65 16.68
C ARG A 111 1.61 0.62 16.51
N CYS A 112 1.10 0.67 15.29
CA CYS A 112 -0.31 0.41 15.05
C CYS A 112 -0.58 -1.00 14.53
N SER A 113 0.43 -1.69 13.98
CA SER A 113 0.29 -3.11 13.67
C SER A 113 0.12 -3.91 14.96
N TRP A 114 -0.99 -4.63 15.05
CA TRP A 114 -1.46 -5.25 16.29
C TRP A 114 -1.55 -6.76 16.16
N TRP A 115 -1.36 -7.46 17.27
CA TRP A 115 -1.48 -8.91 17.34
C TRP A 115 -2.40 -9.31 18.47
N ASN A 116 -3.38 -10.14 18.17
CA ASN A 116 -4.31 -10.67 19.15
C ASN A 116 -3.73 -11.95 19.78
N ASP A 117 -3.09 -11.83 20.94
CA ASP A 117 -2.43 -12.96 21.61
C ASP A 117 -3.40 -14.12 21.92
N GLN A 118 -4.69 -13.84 22.16
CA GLN A 118 -5.67 -14.89 22.45
C GLN A 118 -6.06 -15.68 21.22
N LEU A 119 -6.37 -14.99 20.11
CA LEU A 119 -6.87 -15.64 18.90
C LEU A 119 -5.73 -16.26 18.08
N ALA A 120 -4.62 -15.54 17.96
CA ALA A 120 -3.48 -15.99 17.15
C ALA A 120 -2.68 -17.11 17.81
N ALA A 121 -2.73 -17.28 19.14
CA ALA A 121 -2.09 -18.41 19.82
C ALA A 121 -2.53 -19.78 19.29
N ARG A 122 -3.72 -19.89 18.70
CA ARG A 122 -4.24 -21.14 18.13
C ARG A 122 -3.52 -21.57 16.85
N ALA A 123 -3.01 -20.62 16.07
CA ALA A 123 -2.35 -20.88 14.79
C ALA A 123 -1.37 -19.74 14.43
N PRO A 124 -0.32 -19.50 15.22
CA PRO A 124 0.52 -18.31 15.09
C PRO A 124 1.22 -18.23 13.72
N GLY A 125 1.66 -19.37 13.18
CA GLY A 125 2.27 -19.41 11.83
C GLY A 125 1.28 -19.07 10.71
N TYR A 126 0.01 -19.45 10.85
CA TYR A 126 -1.03 -19.12 9.87
C TYR A 126 -1.32 -17.63 9.87
N VAL A 127 -1.51 -17.03 11.06
CA VAL A 127 -1.75 -15.60 11.22
C VAL A 127 -0.55 -14.79 10.73
N LEU A 128 0.68 -15.17 11.09
CA LEU A 128 1.86 -14.45 10.62
C LEU A 128 2.00 -14.50 9.09
N GLN A 129 1.72 -15.65 8.46
CA GLN A 129 1.72 -15.76 7.00
C GLN A 129 0.59 -14.92 6.37
N HIS A 130 -0.57 -14.83 7.00
CA HIS A 130 -1.68 -13.99 6.54
C HIS A 130 -1.25 -12.51 6.47
N GLU A 131 -0.68 -12.01 7.57
CA GLU A 131 -0.15 -10.64 7.63
C GLU A 131 1.03 -10.42 6.68
N GLN A 132 1.84 -11.45 6.45
CA GLN A 132 2.92 -11.39 5.47
C GLN A 132 2.40 -11.16 4.05
N ILE A 133 1.26 -11.76 3.69
CA ILE A 133 0.62 -11.57 2.39
C ILE A 133 0.11 -10.14 2.27
N HIS A 134 -0.54 -9.58 3.30
CA HIS A 134 -0.92 -8.16 3.32
C HIS A 134 0.28 -7.27 3.05
N PHE A 135 1.38 -7.42 3.80
CA PHE A 135 2.54 -6.57 3.61
C PHE A 135 3.17 -6.72 2.21
N ALA A 136 3.12 -7.93 1.65
CA ALA A 136 3.57 -8.18 0.29
C ALA A 136 2.68 -7.53 -0.78
N LEU A 137 1.38 -7.42 -0.54
CA LEU A 137 0.49 -6.65 -1.41
C LEU A 137 0.86 -5.16 -1.41
N TYR A 138 1.18 -4.57 -0.24
CA TYR A 138 1.68 -3.19 -0.17
C TYR A 138 2.98 -3.01 -0.99
N GLU A 139 3.92 -3.95 -0.86
CA GLU A 139 5.15 -3.96 -1.66
C GLU A 139 4.86 -4.02 -3.16
N LEU A 140 3.92 -4.87 -3.60
CA LEU A 140 3.51 -4.92 -5.00
C LEU A 140 2.87 -3.60 -5.47
N GLY A 141 2.11 -2.92 -4.60
CA GLY A 141 1.60 -1.57 -4.86
C GLY A 141 2.71 -0.56 -5.09
N ALA A 142 3.73 -0.55 -4.22
CA ALA A 142 4.91 0.31 -4.37
C ALA A 142 5.69 0.02 -5.66
N ARG A 143 5.87 -1.26 -6.01
CA ARG A 143 6.53 -1.68 -7.26
C ARG A 143 5.76 -1.25 -8.51
N LYS A 144 4.42 -1.29 -8.48
CA LYS A 144 3.58 -0.79 -9.57
C LYS A 144 3.78 0.71 -9.81
N LEU A 145 3.88 1.49 -8.73
CA LEU A 145 4.23 2.91 -8.82
C LEU A 145 5.65 3.12 -9.35
N ASN A 146 6.63 2.33 -8.88
CA ASN A 146 8.01 2.39 -9.38
C ASN A 146 8.11 2.09 -10.88
N ALA A 147 7.35 1.12 -11.38
CA ALA A 147 7.25 0.84 -12.81
C ALA A 147 6.64 2.01 -13.61
N SER A 148 5.84 2.86 -12.95
CA SER A 148 5.14 4.01 -13.54
C SER A 148 5.86 5.34 -13.32
N VAL A 149 7.05 5.36 -12.69
CA VAL A 149 7.75 6.60 -12.28
C VAL A 149 7.94 7.57 -13.44
N GLU A 150 8.36 7.11 -14.61
CA GLU A 150 8.56 8.00 -15.76
C GLU A 150 7.25 8.61 -16.28
N SER A 151 6.11 7.94 -16.12
CA SER A 151 4.80 8.54 -16.42
C SER A 151 4.44 9.59 -15.38
N ILE A 152 4.54 9.23 -14.11
CA ILE A 152 4.23 10.14 -13.00
C ILE A 152 5.09 11.41 -13.10
N LYS A 153 6.38 11.29 -13.41
CA LYS A 153 7.28 12.43 -13.62
C LYS A 153 6.83 13.35 -14.75
N ARG A 154 6.34 12.79 -15.86
CA ARG A 154 5.79 13.59 -16.97
C ARG A 154 4.53 14.34 -16.53
N ASP A 155 3.64 13.66 -15.83
CA ASP A 155 2.37 14.24 -15.34
C ASP A 155 2.62 15.32 -14.27
N MET A 156 3.71 15.23 -13.51
CA MET A 156 4.13 16.27 -12.56
C MET A 156 4.75 17.51 -13.23
N THR A 157 5.18 17.41 -14.49
CA THR A 157 5.94 18.47 -15.16
C THR A 157 5.00 19.41 -15.91
N ALA A 158 4.71 20.57 -15.33
CA ALA A 158 3.98 21.66 -15.98
C ALA A 158 4.73 22.99 -15.88
N GLN A 159 4.49 23.85 -16.88
CA GLN A 159 4.91 25.26 -16.85
C GLN A 159 3.78 26.13 -16.32
N GLY A 160 4.11 27.10 -15.47
CA GLY A 160 3.15 28.02 -14.86
C GLY A 160 3.71 29.42 -14.66
N LYS A 161 2.82 30.34 -14.29
CA LYS A 161 3.12 31.76 -14.08
C LYS A 161 3.68 32.05 -12.69
N THR A 162 3.40 31.18 -11.72
CA THR A 162 3.90 31.30 -10.35
C THR A 162 4.50 29.99 -9.86
N GLN A 163 5.25 30.08 -8.76
CA GLN A 163 5.85 28.93 -8.09
C GLN A 163 4.77 28.02 -7.48
N GLU A 164 3.78 28.62 -6.84
CA GLU A 164 2.68 27.93 -6.15
C GLU A 164 1.83 27.13 -7.14
N GLU A 165 1.58 27.67 -8.33
CA GLU A 165 0.80 27.01 -9.39
C GLU A 165 1.46 25.69 -9.82
N VAL A 166 2.75 25.73 -10.12
CA VAL A 166 3.48 24.53 -10.61
C VAL A 166 3.74 23.53 -9.50
N GLN A 167 3.94 23.99 -8.26
CA GLN A 167 4.03 23.11 -7.09
C GLN A 167 2.70 22.39 -6.82
N ALA A 168 1.58 23.13 -6.84
CA ALA A 168 0.27 22.54 -6.64
C ALA A 168 -0.09 21.55 -7.76
N HIS A 169 0.31 21.83 -9.00
CA HIS A 169 0.15 20.89 -10.11
C HIS A 169 0.93 19.59 -9.87
N ALA A 170 2.23 19.69 -9.58
CA ALA A 170 3.07 18.52 -9.31
C ALA A 170 2.56 17.70 -8.12
N GLN A 171 2.11 18.36 -7.05
CA GLN A 171 1.55 17.69 -5.88
C GLN A 171 0.25 16.95 -6.21
N ARG A 172 -0.64 17.54 -7.03
CA ARG A 172 -1.86 16.86 -7.48
C ARG A 172 -1.55 15.62 -8.29
N ALA A 173 -0.66 15.70 -9.28
CA ALA A 173 -0.28 14.54 -10.09
C ALA A 173 0.32 13.41 -9.25
N LEU A 174 1.18 13.74 -8.27
CA LEU A 174 1.72 12.75 -7.33
C LEU A 174 0.62 12.12 -6.45
N ASN A 175 -0.28 12.95 -5.92
CA ASN A 175 -1.39 12.49 -5.08
C ASN A 175 -2.37 11.61 -5.87
N GLU A 176 -2.70 11.96 -7.10
CA GLU A 176 -3.55 11.16 -7.98
C GLU A 176 -2.93 9.79 -8.25
N ALA A 177 -1.63 9.72 -8.52
CA ALA A 177 -0.93 8.45 -8.69
C ALA A 177 -0.97 7.59 -7.41
N LEU A 178 -0.72 8.20 -6.24
CA LEU A 178 -0.78 7.52 -4.94
C LEU A 178 -2.19 7.04 -4.60
N THR A 179 -3.22 7.85 -4.86
CA THR A 179 -4.62 7.51 -4.62
C THR A 179 -5.02 6.30 -5.44
N HIS A 180 -4.84 6.33 -6.76
CA HIS A 180 -5.19 5.19 -7.62
C HIS A 180 -4.45 3.91 -7.22
N ALA A 181 -3.15 4.01 -6.91
CA ALA A 181 -2.39 2.84 -6.45
C ALA A 181 -2.87 2.31 -5.09
N THR A 182 -3.34 3.21 -4.20
CA THR A 182 -3.91 2.84 -2.90
C THR A 182 -5.26 2.16 -3.07
N GLU A 183 -6.13 2.66 -3.94
CA GLU A 183 -7.42 2.04 -4.25
C GLU A 183 -7.25 0.62 -4.78
N ASP A 184 -6.42 0.45 -5.81
CA ASP A 184 -6.08 -0.87 -6.38
C ASP A 184 -5.53 -1.83 -5.31
N LEU A 185 -4.69 -1.31 -4.41
CA LEU A 185 -4.09 -2.07 -3.33
C LEU A 185 -5.13 -2.52 -2.30
N LEU A 186 -6.04 -1.63 -1.88
CA LEU A 186 -7.09 -1.95 -0.93
C LEU A 186 -8.06 -2.97 -1.51
N ASP A 187 -8.39 -2.84 -2.79
CA ASP A 187 -9.20 -3.82 -3.50
C ASP A 187 -8.54 -5.21 -3.48
N ARG A 188 -7.24 -5.29 -3.76
CA ARG A 188 -6.51 -6.57 -3.70
C ARG A 188 -6.41 -7.15 -2.30
N ASN A 189 -6.24 -6.33 -1.27
CA ASN A 189 -6.25 -6.81 0.11
C ASN A 189 -7.64 -7.32 0.48
N ARG A 190 -8.71 -6.64 0.04
CA ARG A 190 -10.08 -7.08 0.26
C ARG A 190 -10.35 -8.41 -0.44
N ASP A 191 -9.91 -8.59 -1.68
CA ASP A 191 -10.04 -9.86 -2.40
C ASP A 191 -9.32 -11.00 -1.64
N PHE A 192 -8.12 -10.73 -1.13
CA PHE A 192 -7.39 -11.70 -0.31
C PHE A 192 -8.12 -12.04 0.99
N ASP A 193 -8.59 -11.03 1.71
CA ASP A 193 -9.36 -11.21 2.93
C ASP A 193 -10.64 -12.00 2.64
N GLU A 194 -11.39 -11.66 1.59
CA GLU A 194 -12.62 -12.36 1.19
C GLU A 194 -12.35 -13.83 0.88
N ASP A 195 -11.33 -14.13 0.07
CA ASP A 195 -10.96 -15.50 -0.31
C ASP A 195 -10.47 -16.36 0.85
N THR A 196 -9.93 -15.72 1.89
CA THR A 196 -9.38 -16.39 3.07
C THR A 196 -10.25 -16.23 4.32
N SER A 197 -11.34 -15.47 4.23
CA SER A 197 -12.32 -15.26 5.28
C SER A 197 -13.19 -16.51 5.53
N LEU A 198 -13.94 -16.50 6.64
CA LEU A 198 -14.82 -17.60 7.11
C LEU A 198 -14.10 -18.83 7.69
N GLY A 199 -12.96 -18.61 8.35
CA GLY A 199 -12.29 -19.59 9.21
C GLY A 199 -10.87 -19.93 8.78
N TYR A 200 -10.35 -21.05 9.25
CA TYR A 200 -9.01 -21.54 8.87
C TYR A 200 -9.05 -22.08 7.43
N ARG A 201 -8.41 -21.37 6.47
CA ARG A 201 -8.41 -21.69 5.02
C ARG A 201 -6.96 -21.76 4.47
N PRO A 202 -6.13 -22.69 4.97
CA PRO A 202 -4.69 -22.76 4.64
C PRO A 202 -4.40 -22.97 3.16
N ASP A 203 -5.27 -23.67 2.44
CA ASP A 203 -5.07 -23.92 1.01
C ASP A 203 -5.23 -22.64 0.18
N ARG A 204 -6.28 -21.84 0.46
CA ARG A 204 -6.49 -20.54 -0.19
C ARG A 204 -5.38 -19.55 0.13
N GLN A 205 -4.95 -19.51 1.39
CA GLN A 205 -3.83 -18.65 1.80
C GLN A 205 -2.52 -19.05 1.10
N ARG A 206 -2.28 -20.35 0.92
CA ARG A 206 -1.10 -20.86 0.20
C ARG A 206 -1.13 -20.50 -1.29
N ASP A 207 -2.31 -20.55 -1.92
CA ASP A 207 -2.47 -20.15 -3.32
C ASP A 207 -2.18 -18.66 -3.50
N TRP A 208 -2.68 -17.82 -2.58
CA TRP A 208 -2.37 -16.39 -2.54
C TRP A 208 -0.89 -16.13 -2.30
N LEU A 209 -0.26 -16.83 -1.35
CA LEU A 209 1.17 -16.71 -1.09
C LEU A 209 1.98 -17.03 -2.35
N LYS A 210 1.67 -18.13 -3.05
CA LYS A 210 2.34 -18.51 -4.29
C LYS A 210 2.21 -17.41 -5.35
N LYS A 211 0.99 -16.92 -5.58
CA LYS A 211 0.72 -15.84 -6.54
C LYS A 211 1.54 -14.59 -6.22
N VAL A 212 1.51 -14.14 -4.97
CA VAL A 212 2.21 -12.93 -4.51
C VAL A 212 3.73 -13.11 -4.61
N VAL A 213 4.28 -14.27 -4.25
CA VAL A 213 5.72 -14.57 -4.40
C VAL A 213 6.14 -14.56 -5.87
N GLU A 214 5.33 -15.13 -6.77
CA GLU A 214 5.59 -15.07 -8.21
C GLU A 214 5.58 -13.63 -8.74
N GLU A 215 4.62 -12.80 -8.32
CA GLU A 215 4.55 -11.39 -8.68
C GLU A 215 5.75 -10.59 -8.13
N LEU A 216 6.14 -10.82 -6.88
CA LEU A 216 7.33 -10.21 -6.28
C LEU A 216 8.58 -10.61 -7.07
N THR A 217 8.70 -11.86 -7.48
CA THR A 217 9.83 -12.31 -8.30
C THR A 217 9.86 -11.59 -9.65
N LYS A 218 8.73 -11.50 -10.34
CA LYS A 218 8.61 -10.85 -11.65
C LYS A 218 8.86 -9.33 -11.60
N THR A 219 8.53 -8.69 -10.48
CA THR A 219 8.63 -7.23 -10.31
C THR A 219 9.89 -6.80 -9.56
N GLN A 220 10.85 -7.70 -9.37
CA GLN A 220 12.06 -7.44 -8.56
C GLN A 220 12.87 -6.23 -9.02
N ALA A 221 12.88 -5.93 -10.33
CA ALA A 221 13.55 -4.75 -10.89
C ALA A 221 12.95 -3.42 -10.42
N PHE A 222 11.70 -3.43 -9.92
CA PHE A 222 10.99 -2.25 -9.41
C PHE A 222 10.94 -2.18 -7.89
N ALA A 223 11.63 -3.10 -7.19
CA ALA A 223 11.73 -3.06 -5.74
C ALA A 223 12.52 -1.83 -5.30
N SER A 224 12.03 -1.13 -4.28
CA SER A 224 12.83 -0.07 -3.67
C SER A 224 14.02 -0.66 -2.89
N PRO A 225 15.15 0.05 -2.81
CA PRO A 225 16.21 -0.30 -1.87
C PRO A 225 15.64 -0.44 -0.46
N ARG A 226 16.08 -1.45 0.30
CA ARG A 226 15.58 -1.70 1.65
C ARG A 226 15.65 -0.43 2.48
N TYR A 227 14.52 -0.02 3.06
CA TYR A 227 14.49 1.06 4.04
C TYR A 227 15.31 0.64 5.25
N VAL A 228 16.40 1.36 5.49
CA VAL A 228 17.14 1.31 6.75
C VAL A 228 16.65 2.51 7.54
N SER A 229 15.99 2.28 8.68
CA SER A 229 15.55 3.37 9.56
C SER A 229 16.75 4.28 9.83
N PRO A 230 16.67 5.58 9.52
CA PRO A 230 17.66 6.52 9.98
C PRO A 230 17.46 6.66 11.49
N GLN A 231 18.21 5.84 12.24
CA GLN A 231 18.24 5.70 13.70
C GLN A 231 17.26 4.64 14.24
N GLY A 232 17.81 3.80 15.13
CA GLY A 232 17.08 2.83 15.96
C GLY A 232 17.01 3.30 17.40
#